data_AF-N6YKA4-F1
#
_entry.id   AF-N6YKA4-F1
#
_cell.length_a   1.000
_cell.length_b   1.000
_cell.length_c   1.000
_cell.angle_alpha   90.00
_cell.angle_beta   90.00
_cell.angle_gamma   90.00
#
_symmetry.space_group_name_H-M   'P 1'
#
loop_
_entity.id
_entity.type
_entity.pdbx_description
1 polymer ?
#
loop_
_entity_poly.entity_id
_entity_poly.type
_entity_poly.pdbx_seq_one_letter_code
_entity_poly.pdbx_strand_id
1 'polypeptide(L)' 'MLVLMIPVVGKIVGLALAGAFGFIGYMLGNEWWGQEAGYVFGGLFFIFSLGASFGGIDYMNDIIKK' A
#
# COMPACT_ATOMS: atom_id res chain seq x y z
N MET A 1 -23.33 -9.53 -7.62
CA MET A 1 -22.95 -8.61 -6.51
C MET A 1 -21.60 -9.00 -5.88
N LEU A 2 -21.37 -10.27 -5.55
CA LEU A 2 -20.09 -10.79 -5.01
C LEU A 2 -18.84 -10.52 -5.89
N VAL A 3 -18.96 -10.60 -7.22
CA VAL A 3 -17.82 -10.42 -8.15
C VAL A 3 -17.24 -9.00 -8.12
N LEU A 4 -18.03 -7.98 -7.77
CA LEU A 4 -17.56 -6.60 -7.63
C LEU A 4 -17.02 -6.28 -6.24
N MET A 5 -17.30 -7.10 -5.22
CA MET A 5 -16.75 -6.91 -3.87
C MET A 5 -15.26 -7.27 -3.80
N ILE A 6 -14.82 -8.30 -4.52
CA ILE A 6 -13.42 -8.77 -4.53
C ILE A 6 -12.42 -7.65 -4.88
N PRO A 7 -12.59 -6.89 -5.99
CA PRO A 7 -11.66 -5.81 -6.32
C PRO A 7 -11.72 -4.64 -5.34
N VAL A 8 -12.89 -4.32 -4.77
CA VAL A 8 -13.05 -3.23 -3.81
C VAL A 8 -12.40 -3.59 -2.47
N VAL A 9 -12.63 -4.81 -1.98
CA VAL A 9 -11.99 -5.34 -0.76
C VAL A 9 -10.49 -5.41 -0.94
N GLY A 10 -10.01 -5.88 -2.09
CA GLY A 10 -8.58 -5.86 -2.43
C GLY A 10 -7.97 -4.46 -2.34
N LYS A 11 -8.65 -3.44 -2.88
CA LYS A 11 -8.19 -2.05 -2.85
C LYS A 11 -8.12 -1.47 -1.44
N ILE A 12 -9.10 -1.79 -0.59
CA ILE A 12 -9.13 -1.37 0.82
C ILE A 12 -8.01 -2.05 1.60
N VAL A 13 -7.82 -3.36 1.42
CA VAL A 13 -6.75 -4.12 2.06
C VAL A 13 -5.38 -3.60 1.59
N GLY A 14 -5.23 -3.30 0.30
CA GLY A 14 -4.02 -2.68 -0.25
C GLY A 14 -3.72 -1.31 0.34
N LEU A 15 -4.72 -0.45 0.50
CA LEU A 15 -4.58 0.85 1.15
C LEU A 15 -4.19 0.71 2.64
N ALA A 16 -4.82 -0.21 3.36
CA ALA A 16 -4.51 -0.47 4.76
C ALA A 16 -3.09 -1.01 4.95
N LEU A 17 -2.65 -1.93 4.09
CA LEU A 17 -1.29 -2.44 4.06
C LEU A 17 -0.29 -1.35 3.71
N ALA A 18 -0.57 -0.53 2.70
CA ALA A 18 0.26 0.62 2.35
C ALA A 18 0.40 1.59 3.52
N GLY A 19 -0.69 1.86 4.25
CA GLY A 19 -0.68 2.66 5.48
C GLY A 19 0.23 2.07 6.55
N ALA A 20 0.16 0.76 6.78
CA ALA A 20 1.01 0.07 7.76
C ALA A 20 2.50 0.14 7.37
N PHE A 21 2.84 -0.11 6.10
CA PHE A 21 4.21 -0.01 5.61
C PHE A 21 4.74 1.42 5.65
N GLY A 22 3.91 2.41 5.30
CA GLY A 22 4.26 3.83 5.45
C GLY A 22 4.52 4.22 6.90
N PHE A 23 3.72 3.72 7.84
CA PHE A 23 3.94 3.97 9.27
C PHE A 23 5.25 3.34 9.78
N ILE A 24 5.56 2.10 9.35
CA ILE A 24 6.83 1.44 9.67
C ILE A 24 8.02 2.24 9.09
N GLY A 25 7.91 2.67 7.82
CA GLY A 25 8.91 3.52 7.18
C GLY A 25 9.11 4.85 7.92
N TYR A 26 8.03 5.44 8.45
CA TYR A 26 8.10 6.62 9.29
C TYR A 26 8.84 6.35 10.60
N MET A 27 8.50 5.27 11.31
CA MET A 27 9.14 4.95 12.59
C MET A 27 10.65 4.72 12.42
N LEU A 28 11.04 3.91 11.43
CA LEU A 28 12.46 3.63 11.14
C LEU A 28 13.20 4.88 10.67
N GLY A 29 12.58 5.67 9.78
CA GLY A 29 13.16 6.93 9.31
C GLY A 29 13.35 7.94 10.45
N ASN A 30 12.36 8.04 11.35
CA ASN A 30 12.41 8.91 12.51
C ASN A 30 13.48 8.47 13.52
N GLU A 31 13.63 7.16 13.75
CA GLU A 31 14.61 6.63 14.69
C GLU A 31 16.05 6.85 14.20
N TRP A 32 16.32 6.67 12.91
CA TRP A 32 17.69 6.70 12.40
C TRP A 32 18.16 8.08 11.96
N TRP A 33 17.26 8.92 11.44
CA TRP A 33 17.60 10.20 10.83
C TRP A 33 16.75 11.37 11.34
N GLY A 34 15.89 11.13 12.33
CA GLY A 34 15.03 12.14 12.92
C GLY A 34 13.71 12.37 12.16
N GLN A 35 12.89 13.24 12.73
CA GLN A 35 11.47 13.36 12.38
C GLN A 35 11.22 13.75 10.91
N GLU A 36 12.02 14.67 10.38
CA GLU A 36 12.01 15.11 8.97
C GLU A 36 12.18 13.91 8.02
N ALA A 37 13.17 13.05 8.28
CA ALA A 37 13.44 11.87 7.48
C ALA A 37 12.33 10.82 7.65
N GLY A 38 11.76 10.69 8.85
CA GLY A 38 10.58 9.85 9.09
C GLY A 38 9.43 10.18 8.14
N TYR A 39 9.08 11.45 7.98
CA TYR A 39 8.01 11.85 7.05
C TYR A 39 8.33 11.48 5.60
N VAL A 40 9.58 11.67 5.18
CA VAL A 40 10.03 11.35 3.81
C VAL A 40 10.00 9.84 3.56
N PHE A 41 10.63 9.04 4.42
CA PHE A 41 10.67 7.58 4.27
C PHE A 41 9.29 6.96 4.41
N GLY A 42 8.49 7.40 5.38
CA GLY A 42 7.12 6.91 5.54
C GLY A 42 6.24 7.22 4.34
N GLY A 43 6.34 8.44 3.79
CA GLY A 43 5.64 8.83 2.58
C GLY A 43 6.06 8.02 1.34
N LEU A 44 7.37 7.80 1.16
CA LEU A 44 7.88 6.98 0.07
C LEU A 44 7.40 5.53 0.17
N PHE A 45 7.54 4.91 1.35
CA PHE A 45 7.08 3.54 1.56
C PHE A 45 5.57 3.40 1.36
N PHE A 46 4.78 4.36 1.82
CA PHE A 46 3.34 4.39 1.56
C PHE A 46 3.04 4.38 0.05
N ILE A 47 3.65 5.29 -0.72
CA ILE A 47 3.39 5.41 -2.17
C ILE A 47 3.83 4.14 -2.91
N PHE A 48 5.01 3.60 -2.60
CA PHE A 48 5.50 2.36 -3.22
C PHE A 48 4.58 1.17 -2.93
N SER A 49 4.21 0.97 -1.66
CA SER A 49 3.32 -0.13 -1.26
C SER A 49 1.91 0.05 -1.84
N LEU A 50 1.42 1.28 -1.97
CA LEU A 50 0.13 1.57 -2.59
C LEU A 50 0.12 1.24 -4.08
N GLY A 51 1.18 1.64 -4.81
CA GLY A 51 1.35 1.32 -6.23
C GLY A 51 1.46 -0.18 -6.47
N ALA A 52 2.25 -0.90 -5.66
CA ALA A 52 2.37 -2.36 -5.73
C ALA A 52 1.03 -3.05 -5.45
N SER A 53 0.25 -2.55 -4.48
CA SER A 53 -1.05 -3.11 -4.12
C SER A 53 -2.06 -2.94 -5.26
N PHE A 54 -2.17 -1.76 -5.84
CA PHE A 54 -3.11 -1.53 -6.96
C PHE A 54 -2.68 -2.27 -8.24
N GLY A 55 -1.39 -2.30 -8.56
CA GLY A 55 -0.89 -3.06 -9.72
C GLY A 55 -1.15 -4.57 -9.61
N GLY A 56 -0.98 -5.16 -8.42
CA GLY A 56 -1.26 -6.58 -8.18
C GLY A 56 -2.74 -6.94 -8.29
N ILE A 57 -3.63 -6.06 -7.82
CA ILE A 57 -5.09 -6.28 -7.88
C ILE A 57 -5.59 -6.21 -9.33
N ASP A 58 -5.07 -5.29 -10.13
CA ASP A 58 -5.46 -5.16 -11.54
C ASP A 58 -4.97 -6.37 -12.36
N TYR A 59 -3.76 -6.86 -12.09
CA TYR A 59 -3.25 -8.10 -12.68
C TYR A 59 -4.10 -9.33 -12.29
N MET A 60 -4.47 -9.49 -11.02
CA MET A 60 -5.34 -10.59 -10.59
C MET A 60 -6.75 -10.51 -11.21
N ASN A 61 -7.31 -9.31 -11.35
CA ASN A 61 -8.61 -9.13 -12.01
C ASN A 61 -8.57 -9.53 -13.48
N ASP A 62 -7.45 -9.32 -14.17
CA ASP A 62 -7.31 -9.67 -15.58
C ASP A 62 -7.21 -11.20 -15.78
N ILE A 63 -6.59 -11.92 -14.83
CA ILE A 63 -6.57 -13.39 -14.81
C ILE A 63 -7.96 -13.97 -14.56
N ILE A 64 -8.71 -13.44 -13.58
CA ILE A 64 -10.03 -13.97 -13.20
C ILE A 64 -11.09 -13.77 -14.30
N LYS A 65 -10.90 -12.77 -15.17
CA LYS A 65 -11.82 -12.46 -16.28
C LYS A 65 -11.56 -13.27 -17.56
N LYS A 66 -10.46 -14.01 -17.66
CA LYS A 66 -10.16 -14.95 -18.76
C LYS A 66 -10.71 -16.33 -18.46
#